data_AF-D5A8J1-F1
#
_entry.id   AF-D5A8J1-F1
#
_cell.length_a   1.000
_cell.length_b   1.000
_cell.length_c   1.000
_cell.angle_alpha   90.00
_cell.angle_beta   90.00
_cell.angle_gamma   90.00
#
_symmetry.space_group_name_H-M   'P 1'
#
loop_
_entity.id
_entity.type
_entity.pdbx_description
1 polymer ?
#
loop_
_entity_poly.entity_id
_entity_poly.type
_entity_poly.pdbx_seq_one_letter_code
_entity_poly.pdbx_strand_id
1 'polypeptide(L)' 'MLVDKCEGFALVNRFNVNEVCKCFIVRDAGTCNLELWSEERPVSKESPLRICHEYEVVQLSTP' A
#
# COMPACT_ATOMS: atom_id res chain seq x y z
N MET A 1 -2.44 -0.15 7.51
CA MET A 1 -1.25 -0.06 8.37
C MET A 1 -0.90 -1.46 8.82
N LEU A 2 0.35 -1.89 8.61
CA LEU A 2 0.85 -3.13 9.20
C LEU A 2 1.41 -2.81 10.58
N VAL A 3 1.07 -3.61 11.58
CA VAL A 3 1.38 -3.34 12.99
C VAL A 3 2.24 -4.49 13.51
N ASP A 4 3.45 -4.17 13.95
CA ASP A 4 4.27 -5.04 14.75
C ASP A 4 4.04 -4.70 16.24
N LYS A 5 3.27 -5.56 16.92
CA LYS A 5 2.98 -5.39 18.34
C LYS A 5 4.14 -5.80 19.25
N CYS A 6 5.07 -6.63 18.75
CA CYS A 6 6.21 -7.10 19.53
C CYS A 6 7.23 -5.98 19.65
N GLU A 7 7.56 -5.33 18.53
CA GLU A 7 8.52 -4.23 18.49
C GLU A 7 7.86 -2.87 18.74
N GLY A 8 6.52 -2.80 18.73
CA GLY A 8 5.80 -1.55 18.99
C GLY A 8 5.89 -0.54 17.84
N PHE A 9 5.99 -1.02 16.60
CA PHE A 9 6.06 -0.19 15.40
C PHE A 9 4.93 -0.49 14.43
N ALA A 10 4.70 0.43 13.51
CA ALA A 10 3.81 0.22 12.40
C ALA A 10 4.34 0.79 11.10
N LEU A 11 3.98 0.13 10.00
CA LEU A 11 4.24 0.57 8.64
C LEU A 11 2.96 1.15 8.04
N VAL A 12 2.94 2.46 7.87
CA VAL A 12 1.86 3.22 7.24
C VAL A 12 2.17 3.31 5.74
N ASN A 13 1.20 2.90 4.92
CA ASN A 13 1.28 3.05 3.47
C ASN A 13 0.53 4.32 3.09
N ARG A 14 1.19 5.24 2.39
CA ARG A 14 0.59 6.45 1.83
C ARG A 14 0.54 6.32 0.32
N PHE A 15 -0.59 6.66 -0.26
CA PHE A 15 -0.79 6.73 -1.71
C PHE A 15 -1.89 7.74 -2.02
N ASN A 16 -1.88 8.27 -3.25
CA ASN A 16 -2.93 9.16 -3.72
C ASN A 16 -4.16 8.34 -4.10
N VAL A 17 -5.29 8.59 -3.44
CA VAL A 17 -6.56 7.87 -3.71
C VAL A 17 -7.08 8.11 -5.13
N ASN A 18 -6.66 9.19 -5.80
CA ASN A 18 -7.03 9.46 -7.19
C ASN A 18 -6.20 8.64 -8.20
N GLU A 19 -5.11 8.00 -7.77
CA GLU A 19 -4.26 7.15 -8.63
C GLU A 19 -4.59 5.65 -8.46
N VAL A 20 -5.40 5.30 -7.45
CA VAL A 20 -5.69 3.92 -7.06
C VAL A 20 -7.18 3.63 -7.21
N CYS A 21 -7.52 2.81 -8.20
CA CYS A 21 -8.88 2.34 -8.45
C CYS A 21 -9.26 1.16 -7.55
N LYS A 22 -8.31 0.26 -7.26
CA LYS A 22 -8.54 -0.89 -6.35
C LYS A 22 -7.37 -1.05 -5.39
N CYS A 23 -7.70 -1.42 -4.16
CA CYS A 23 -6.76 -1.72 -3.10
C CYS A 23 -7.10 -3.09 -2.52
N PHE A 24 -6.16 -4.04 -2.61
CA PHE A 24 -6.33 -5.39 -2.09
C PHE A 24 -5.36 -5.66 -0.96
N ILE A 25 -5.84 -6.32 0.09
CA ILE A 25 -5.02 -6.84 1.17
C ILE A 25 -5.19 -8.35 1.17
N VAL A 26 -4.13 -9.06 0.80
CA VAL A 26 -4.12 -10.53 0.75
C VAL A 26 -3.14 -11.04 1.79
N ARG A 27 -3.60 -11.97 2.62
CA ARG A 27 -2.76 -12.68 3.58
C ARG A 27 -2.61 -14.11 3.13
N ASP A 28 -1.39 -14.57 2.94
CA ASP A 28 -1.09 -15.96 2.57
C ASP A 28 0.20 -16.45 3.22
N ALA A 29 0.19 -17.69 3.73
CA ALA A 29 1.36 -18.41 4.26
C ALA A 29 2.39 -17.58 5.06
N GLY A 30 1.92 -16.67 5.93
CA GLY A 30 2.80 -15.81 6.76
C GLY A 30 3.23 -14.49 6.13
N THR A 31 2.81 -14.23 4.89
CA THR A 31 2.97 -12.95 4.19
C THR A 31 1.68 -12.14 4.21
N CYS A 32 1.81 -10.82 4.09
CA CYS A 32 0.71 -9.90 3.91
C CYS A 32 1.07 -8.97 2.75
N ASN A 33 0.36 -9.10 1.63
CA ASN A 33 0.56 -8.30 0.44
C ASN A 33 -0.48 -7.19 0.38
N LEU A 34 -0.03 -5.98 0.06
CA LEU A 34 -0.87 -4.84 -0.28
C LEU A 34 -0.69 -4.58 -1.77
N GLU A 35 -1.78 -4.63 -2.53
CA GLU A 35 -1.76 -4.34 -3.96
C GLU A 35 -2.55 -3.08 -4.26
N LEU A 36 -1.93 -2.16 -4.99
CA LEU A 36 -2.54 -0.91 -5.45
C LEU A 36 -2.67 -0.96 -6.97
N TRP A 37 -3.90 -0.93 -7.45
CA TRP A 37 -4.22 -1.07 -8.86
C TRP A 37 -4.79 0.23 -9.39
N SER A 38 -4.30 0.65 -10.56
CA SER A 38 -4.90 1.74 -11.33
C SER A 38 -6.14 1.25 -12.08
N GLU A 39 -6.82 2.15 -12.77
CA GLU A 39 -7.87 1.78 -13.71
C GLU A 39 -7.32 0.91 -14.83
N GLU A 40 -8.13 -0.05 -15.28
CA GLU A 40 -7.79 -0.85 -16.45
C GLU A 40 -7.72 0.05 -17.68
N ARG A 41 -6.65 -0.07 -18.44
CA ARG A 41 -6.42 0.73 -19.64
C ARG A 41 -5.82 -0.11 -20.76
N PRO A 42 -6.06 0.23 -22.04
CA PRO A 42 -5.42 -0.44 -23.16
C PRO A 42 -3.90 -0.41 -23.02
N VAL A 43 -3.23 -1.46 -23.50
CA VAL A 43 -1.77 -1.48 -23.62
C VAL A 43 -1.38 -0.45 -24.69
N SER A 44 -1.15 0.81 -24.30
CA SER A 44 -1.01 1.92 -25.23
C SER A 44 0.07 2.92 -24.82
N LYS A 45 0.63 3.57 -25.85
CA LYS A 45 1.68 4.61 -25.90
C LYS A 45 1.35 5.90 -25.14
N GLU A 46 0.28 5.91 -24.37
CA GLU A 46 -0.15 7.04 -23.53
C GLU A 46 0.55 6.96 -22.17
N SER A 47 0.83 8.14 -21.61
CA SER A 47 1.72 8.39 -20.47
C SER A 47 1.80 7.25 -19.43
N PRO A 48 3.00 6.95 -18.90
CA PRO A 48 3.19 5.84 -17.97
C PRO A 48 2.19 5.88 -16.82
N LEU A 49 1.70 4.71 -16.41
CA LEU A 49 0.95 4.56 -15.17
C LEU A 49 1.77 5.16 -14.04
N ARG A 50 1.23 6.19 -13.38
CA ARG A 50 1.82 6.76 -12.17
C ARG A 50 0.95 6.35 -11.01
N ILE A 51 1.38 5.30 -10.32
CA ILE A 51 0.97 5.05 -8.95
C ILE A 51 2.18 5.39 -8.11
N CYS A 52 2.08 6.46 -7.34
CA CYS A 52 3.08 6.81 -6.34
C CYS A 52 2.63 6.25 -4.98
N HIS A 53 3.54 5.63 -4.26
CA HIS A 53 3.31 5.16 -2.91
C HIS A 53 4.55 5.37 -2.05
N GLU A 54 4.33 5.60 -0.77
CA GLU A 54 5.36 5.83 0.23
C GLU A 54 5.07 4.97 1.47
N TYR A 55 6.14 4.59 2.15
CA TYR A 55 6.07 3.91 3.43
C TYR A 55 6.58 4.84 4.52
N GLU A 56 5.80 5.00 5.58
CA GLU A 56 6.24 5.65 6.82
C GLU A 56 6.29 4.59 7.93
N VAL A 57 7.44 4.49 8.59
CA VAL A 57 7.56 3.73 9.83
C VAL A 57 7.22 4.65 10.99
N VAL A 58 6.22 4.27 11.78
CA VAL A 58 5.79 5.01 12.97
C VAL A 58 5.97 4.15 14.21
N GLN A 59 6.40 4.77 15.31
CA GLN A 59 6.39 4.13 16.63
C GLN A 59 4.96 4.19 17.18
N LEU A 60 4.46 3.06 17.68
CA LEU A 60 3.18 3.02 18.36
C LEU A 60 3.36 3.69 19.73
N SER A 61 2.60 4.73 20.01
CA SER A 61 2.47 5.22 21.38
C SER A 61 1.86 4.10 22.22
N THR A 62 2.60 3.59 23.19
CA THR A 62 2.02 2.77 24.25
C THR A 62 0.87 3.56 24.89
N PRO A 63 -0.29 2.93 25.16
CA PRO A 63 -1.33 3.57 25.94
C PRO A 63 -0.83 4.03 27.31
#